data_AF-A0A359LTG9-F1
#
_entry.id   AF-A0A359LTG9-F1
#
_cell.length_a   1.000
_cell.length_b   1.000
_cell.length_c   1.000
_cell.angle_alpha   90.00
_cell.angle_beta   90.00
_cell.angle_gamma   90.00
#
_symmetry.space_group_name_H-M   'P 1'
#
loop_
_entity.id
_entity.type
_entity.pdbx_description
1 polymer ?
#
loop_
_entity_poly.entity_id
_entity_poly.type
_entity_poly.pdbx_seq_one_letter_code
_entity_poly.pdbx_strand_id
1 'polypeptide(L)'
;MSEAAVVDLLRQALMAAFWLSLPLLAIGFIAGIVVSLVQIVTSMQDSAFATVPKLGAFLAGLLLLLPWMVLRLVSYTTQLFGDFSKYAR
;
A
#
# COMPACT_ATOMS: atom_id res chain seq x y z
N MET A 1 13.02 -24.32 14.18
CA MET A 1 12.30 -23.03 14.07
C MET A 1 11.48 -22.86 15.34
N SER A 2 11.82 -21.92 16.21
CA SER A 2 11.00 -21.63 17.40
C SER A 2 9.72 -20.90 16.97
N GLU A 3 8.61 -21.15 17.66
CA GLU A 3 7.33 -20.46 17.40
C GLU A 3 7.47 -18.93 17.44
N ALA A 4 8.36 -18.43 18.30
CA ALA A 4 8.71 -17.01 18.38
C ALA A 4 9.26 -16.43 17.06
N ALA A 5 10.08 -17.18 16.32
CA ALA A 5 10.65 -16.72 15.05
C ALA A 5 9.57 -16.60 13.96
N VAL A 6 8.58 -17.49 13.96
CA VAL A 6 7.44 -17.42 13.01
C VAL A 6 6.56 -16.20 13.31
N VAL A 7 6.32 -15.92 14.60
CA VAL A 7 5.53 -14.74 15.02
C VAL A 7 6.24 -13.44 14.67
N ASP A 8 7.55 -13.32 14.89
CA ASP A 8 8.31 -12.12 14.54
C ASP A 8 8.37 -11.90 13.02
N LEU A 9 8.51 -12.97 12.24
CA LEU A 9 8.45 -12.89 10.78
C LEU A 9 7.12 -12.32 10.30
N LEU A 10 6.01 -12.83 10.85
CA LEU A 10 4.66 -12.40 10.50
C LEU A 10 4.42 -10.94 10.90
N ARG A 11 4.91 -10.53 12.08
CA ARG A 11 4.86 -9.14 12.54
C ARG A 11 5.60 -8.21 11.58
N GLN A 12 6.81 -8.57 11.15
CA GLN A 12 7.56 -7.75 10.19
C GLN A 12 6.88 -7.67 8.83
N ALA A 13 6.30 -8.77 8.34
CA ALA A 13 5.53 -8.79 7.11
C ALA A 13 4.34 -7.81 7.17
N LEU A 14 3.57 -7.88 8.27
CA LEU A 14 2.41 -7.02 8.49
C LEU A 14 2.83 -5.54 8.64
N MET A 15 3.91 -5.26 9.37
CA MET A 15 4.45 -3.90 9.48
C MET A 15 4.90 -3.36 8.12
N ALA A 16 5.59 -4.17 7.31
CA ALA A 16 6.01 -3.77 5.97
C ALA A 16 4.80 -3.47 5.08
N ALA A 17 3.78 -4.34 5.08
CA ALA A 17 2.53 -4.13 4.35
C ALA A 17 1.77 -2.88 4.82
N PHE A 18 1.74 -2.63 6.12
CA PHE A 18 1.12 -1.43 6.71
C PHE A 18 1.80 -0.16 6.19
N TRP A 19 3.13 -0.07 6.29
CA TRP A 19 3.87 1.08 5.79
C TRP A 19 3.77 1.28 4.27
N LEU A 20 3.65 0.18 3.51
CA LEU A 20 3.47 0.23 2.05
C LEU A 20 2.08 0.76 1.65
N SER A 21 1.04 0.31 2.35
CA SER A 21 -0.35 0.63 2.03
C SER A 21 -0.77 2.02 2.52
N LEU A 22 -0.18 2.51 3.61
CA LEU A 22 -0.50 3.81 4.21
C LEU A 22 -0.44 5.01 3.24
N PRO A 23 0.63 5.24 2.46
CA PRO A 23 0.67 6.37 1.52
C PRO A 23 -0.34 6.21 0.39
N LEU A 24 -0.58 4.99 -0.09
CA LEU A 24 -1.55 4.72 -1.15
C LEU A 24 -2.99 4.93 -0.67
N LEU A 25 -3.30 4.50 0.57
CA LEU A 25 -4.59 4.77 1.23
C LEU A 25 -4.81 6.27 1.42
N ALA A 26 -3.78 7.01 1.85
CA ALA A 26 -3.89 8.46 2.05
C ALA A 26 -4.25 9.18 0.74
N ILE A 27 -3.62 8.80 -0.37
CA ILE A 27 -3.94 9.33 -1.70
C ILE A 27 -5.39 9.02 -2.08
N GLY A 28 -5.80 7.75 -1.94
CA GLY A 28 -7.17 7.34 -2.24
C GLY A 28 -8.22 8.05 -1.38
N PHE A 29 -7.91 8.28 -0.10
CA PHE A 29 -8.77 8.98 0.84
C PHE A 29 -8.94 10.45 0.48
N ILE A 30 -7.83 11.17 0.22
CA ILE A 30 -7.85 12.58 -0.18
C ILE A 30 -8.61 12.74 -1.50
N ALA A 31 -8.28 11.92 -2.51
CA ALA A 31 -8.98 11.95 -3.79
C ALA A 31 -10.47 11.62 -3.64
N GLY A 32 -10.81 10.66 -2.78
CA GLY A 32 -12.19 10.30 -2.45
C GLY A 32 -12.98 11.46 -1.87
N ILE A 33 -12.39 12.19 -0.92
CA ILE A 33 -13.00 13.39 -0.31
C ILE A 33 -13.18 14.48 -1.35
N VAL A 34 -12.13 14.82 -2.10
CA VAL A 34 -12.18 15.89 -3.11
C VAL A 34 -13.26 15.61 -4.15
N VAL A 35 -13.31 14.38 -4.68
CA VAL A 35 -14.32 13.98 -5.66
C VAL A 35 -15.71 14.00 -5.06
N SER A 36 -15.89 13.48 -3.83
CA SER A 36 -17.18 13.54 -3.12
C SER A 36 -17.66 14.97 -2.94
N LEU A 37 -16.76 15.89 -2.60
CA LEU A 37 -17.10 17.30 -2.39
C LEU A 37 -17.56 17.95 -3.70
N VAL A 38 -16.83 17.70 -4.80
CA VAL A 38 -17.19 18.20 -6.14
C VAL A 38 -18.55 17.63 -6.58
N GLN A 39 -18.79 16.34 -6.37
CA GLN A 39 -20.07 15.70 -6.69
C GLN A 39 -21.24 16.35 -5.94
N ILE A 40 -21.06 16.67 -4.66
CA ILE A 40 -22.08 17.33 -3.84
C ILE A 40 -22.33 18.75 -4.33
N VAL A 41 -21.26 19.55 -4.54
CA VAL A 41 -21.38 20.97 -4.93
C VAL A 41 -22.01 21.14 -6.32
N THR A 42 -21.70 20.25 -7.26
CA THR A 42 -22.24 20.31 -8.64
C THR A 42 -23.56 19.55 -8.79
N SER A 43 -24.08 18.91 -7.73
CA SER A 43 -25.26 18.03 -7.78
C SER A 43 -25.15 16.86 -8.79
N MET A 44 -23.93 16.52 -9.23
CA MET A 44 -23.69 15.43 -10.17
C MET A 44 -23.62 14.10 -9.42
N GLN A 45 -24.73 13.37 -9.39
CA GLN A 45 -24.84 12.04 -8.77
C GLN A 45 -24.48 10.89 -9.71
N ASP A 46 -23.71 11.15 -10.76
CA ASP A 46 -23.25 10.12 -11.69
C ASP A 46 -22.12 9.28 -11.07
N SER A 47 -22.41 8.00 -10.82
CA SER A 47 -21.47 7.03 -10.25
C SER A 47 -20.26 6.75 -11.16
N ALA A 48 -20.39 6.91 -12.47
CA ALA A 48 -19.28 6.72 -13.41
C ALA A 48 -18.28 7.89 -13.30
N PHE A 49 -18.78 9.12 -13.17
CA PHE A 49 -17.94 10.31 -12.99
C PHE A 49 -17.17 10.28 -11.66
N ALA A 50 -17.72 9.70 -10.60
CA ALA A 50 -17.01 9.53 -9.31
C ALA A 50 -15.77 8.65 -9.43
N THR A 51 -15.87 7.63 -10.27
CA THR A 51 -14.98 6.47 -10.28
C THR A 51 -13.71 6.77 -11.07
N VAL A 52 -13.83 7.49 -12.20
CA VAL A 52 -12.70 7.82 -13.07
C VAL A 52 -11.64 8.67 -12.38
N PRO A 53 -11.95 9.82 -11.72
CA PRO A 53 -10.96 10.65 -11.06
C PRO A 53 -10.33 9.94 -9.85
N LYS A 54 -11.11 9.17 -9.08
CA LYS A 54 -10.60 8.39 -7.94
C LYS A 54 -9.59 7.32 -8.40
N LEU A 55 -9.91 6.57 -9.46
CA LEU A 55 -8.99 5.60 -10.06
C LEU A 55 -7.76 6.28 -10.65
N GLY A 56 -7.92 7.41 -11.33
CA GLY A 56 -6.79 8.18 -11.87
C GLY A 56 -5.82 8.62 -10.78
N ALA A 57 -6.33 9.16 -9.67
CA ALA A 57 -5.51 9.56 -8.53
C ALA A 57 -4.81 8.35 -7.87
N PHE A 58 -5.52 7.23 -7.72
CA PHE A 58 -4.95 6.01 -7.18
C PHE A 58 -3.84 5.44 -8.08
N LEU A 59 -4.06 5.38 -9.40
CA LEU A 59 -3.07 4.92 -10.37
C LEU A 59 -1.85 5.84 -10.42
N ALA A 60 -2.05 7.16 -10.40
CA ALA A 60 -0.94 8.11 -10.33
C ALA A 60 -0.13 7.93 -9.04
N GLY A 61 -0.81 7.80 -7.90
CA GLY A 61 -0.18 7.52 -6.61
C GLY A 61 0.60 6.20 -6.62
N LEU A 62 0.01 5.15 -7.18
CA LEU A 62 0.65 3.86 -7.34
C LEU A 62 1.92 3.99 -8.19
N LEU A 63 1.85 4.60 -9.38
CA LEU A 63 3.01 4.74 -10.28
C LEU A 63 4.16 5.53 -9.64
N LEU A 64 3.85 6.58 -8.89
CA LEU A 64 4.86 7.38 -8.18
C LEU A 64 5.50 6.61 -7.02
N LEU A 65 4.71 5.84 -6.28
CA LEU A 65 5.17 5.06 -5.12
C LEU A 65 5.77 3.71 -5.53
N LEU A 66 5.49 3.22 -6.73
CA LEU A 66 5.87 1.88 -7.21
C LEU A 66 7.37 1.58 -7.04
N PRO A 67 8.32 2.46 -7.44
CA PRO A 67 9.74 2.18 -7.26
C PRO A 67 10.12 2.00 -5.79
N TRP A 68 9.56 2.83 -4.90
CA TRP A 68 9.82 2.76 -3.47
C TRP A 68 9.20 1.51 -2.82
N MET A 69 7.96 1.16 -3.21
CA MET A 69 7.29 -0.05 -2.73
C MET A 69 8.05 -1.31 -3.12
N VAL A 70 8.52 -1.38 -4.37
CA VAL A 70 9.33 -2.50 -4.87
C VAL A 70 10.65 -2.60 -4.11
N LEU A 71 11.36 -1.49 -3.88
CA LEU A 71 12.61 -1.49 -3.12
C LEU A 71 12.41 -2.03 -1.69
N ARG A 72 11.32 -1.63 -1.02
CA ARG A 72 10.97 -2.13 0.31
C ARG A 72 10.65 -3.62 0.33
N LEU A 73 9.88 -4.10 -0.66
CA LEU A 73 9.58 -5.52 -0.80
C LEU A 73 10.84 -6.35 -1.05
N VAL A 74 11.69 -5.92 -1.99
CA VAL A 74 12.96 -6.59 -2.28
C VAL A 74 13.86 -6.60 -1.04
N SER A 75 13.97 -5.47 -0.32
CA SER A 75 14.74 -5.41 0.92
C SER A 75 14.21 -6.39 1.98
N TYR A 76 12.89 -6.49 2.16
CA TYR A 76 12.28 -7.44 3.09
C TYR A 76 12.56 -8.89 2.67
N THR A 77 12.39 -9.19 1.38
CA THR A 77 12.65 -10.52 0.82
C THR A 77 14.12 -10.92 0.94
N THR A 78 15.07 -10.01 0.67
CA THR A 78 16.51 -10.29 0.83
C THR A 78 16.91 -10.50 2.28
N GLN A 79 16.32 -9.76 3.24
CA GLN A 79 16.54 -10.00 4.67
C GLN A 79 16.00 -11.36 5.09
N LEU A 80 14.80 -11.71 4.62
CA LEU A 80 14.19 -13.02 4.87
C LEU A 80 15.07 -14.17 4.37
N PHE A 81 15.52 -14.11 3.11
CA PHE A 81 16.38 -15.15 2.53
C PHE A 81 17.80 -15.16 3.11
N GLY A 82 18.34 -14.00 3.48
CA GLY A 82 19.65 -13.88 4.13
C GLY A 82 19.67 -14.48 5.53
N ASP A 83 18.65 -14.20 6.35
CA ASP A 83 18.49 -14.83 7.66
C ASP A 83 18.08 -16.31 7.55
N PHE A 84 17.44 -16.74 6.46
CA PHE A 84 17.17 -18.17 6.20
C PHE A 84 18.44 -19.02 6.20
N SER A 85 19.58 -18.50 5.71
CA SER A 85 20.87 -19.18 5.81
C SER A 85 21.37 -19.33 7.26
N LYS A 86 20.87 -18.50 8.18
CA LYS A 86 21.13 -18.55 9.62
C LYS A 86 20.18 -19.52 10.34
N TYR A 87 18.98 -19.73 9.78
CA TYR A 87 18.00 -20.73 10.24
C TYR A 87 18.21 -22.14 9.66
N ALA A 88 18.94 -22.26 8.55
CA ALA A 88 19.31 -23.53 7.92
C ALA A 88 20.54 -24.20 8.56
N ARG A 89 21.21 -23.53 9.50
CA ARG A 89 22.27 -24.08 10.34
C ARG A 89 21.76 -24.41 11.74
#